data_AF-A0A8T6EZ36-F1
#
_entry.id   AF-A0A8T6EZ36-F1
#
_cell.length_a   1.000
_cell.length_b   1.000
_cell.length_c   1.000
_cell.angle_alpha   90.00
_cell.angle_beta   90.00
_cell.angle_gamma   90.00
#
_symmetry.space_group_name_H-M   'P 1'
#
loop_
_entity.id
_entity.type
_entity.pdbx_description
1 polymer ?
#
loop_
_entity_poly.entity_id
_entity_poly.type
_entity_poly.pdbx_seq_one_letter_code
_entity_poly.pdbx_strand_id
1 'polypeptide(L)'
;MPSGLQATQGLFTPGIALLPDDFPDRLAALKEITGLTWEGMACCIGVDPRQLQQWRNGGWPNGGAMLALVDLAARVPGGLGKLIGRELLVIPQGGPAGGSRGAAA
;
A
#
# COMPACT_ATOMS: atom_id res chain seq x y z
N MET A 1 -42.00 15.13 27.46
CA MET A 1 -41.43 13.78 27.20
C MET A 1 -40.19 13.99 26.35
N PRO A 2 -38.98 13.66 26.84
CA PRO A 2 -37.75 13.97 26.11
C PRO A 2 -37.62 13.05 24.89
N SER A 3 -37.44 13.70 23.75
CA SER A 3 -37.12 13.14 22.44
C SER A 3 -36.02 12.09 22.55
N GLY A 4 -36.31 10.90 22.02
CA GLY A 4 -35.35 9.83 21.90
C GLY A 4 -34.10 10.32 21.20
N LEU A 5 -32.96 10.12 21.87
CA LEU A 5 -31.61 10.15 21.34
C LEU A 5 -31.60 9.63 19.89
N GLN A 6 -31.43 10.54 18.93
CA GLN A 6 -30.91 10.15 17.63
C GLN A 6 -29.48 9.66 17.89
N ALA A 7 -29.33 8.35 17.93
CA ALA A 7 -28.04 7.74 17.75
C ALA A 7 -27.60 8.13 16.33
N THR A 8 -26.82 9.20 16.23
CA THR A 8 -25.83 9.40 15.15
C THR A 8 -24.83 8.26 15.26
N GLN A 9 -25.27 7.06 14.88
CA GLN A 9 -24.35 6.00 14.50
C GLN A 9 -23.77 6.47 13.18
N GLY A 10 -22.65 7.19 13.30
CA GLY A 10 -21.76 7.44 12.18
C GLY A 10 -21.60 6.13 11.44
N LEU A 11 -22.00 6.14 10.18
CA LEU A 11 -21.88 5.07 9.21
C LEU A 11 -20.38 4.85 8.94
N PHE A 12 -19.67 4.32 9.93
CA PHE A 12 -18.34 3.80 9.75
C PHE A 12 -18.51 2.41 9.13
N THR A 13 -18.65 2.36 7.80
CA THR A 13 -18.57 1.11 7.05
C THR A 13 -17.17 0.55 7.28
N PRO A 14 -17.01 -0.58 8.01
CA PRO A 14 -15.69 -1.08 8.33
C PRO A 14 -14.97 -1.48 7.04
N GLY A 15 -13.83 -0.85 6.78
CA GLY A 15 -12.75 -1.48 6.02
C GLY A 15 -12.97 -1.66 4.52
N ILE A 16 -13.84 -0.92 3.85
CA ILE A 16 -13.68 -0.74 2.39
C ILE A 16 -12.59 0.32 2.20
N ALA A 17 -11.33 -0.06 2.41
CA ALA A 17 -10.26 0.61 1.70
C ALA A 17 -10.57 0.36 0.23
N LEU A 18 -11.23 1.32 -0.42
CA LEU A 18 -11.49 1.33 -1.85
C LEU A 18 -10.12 1.27 -2.52
N LEU A 19 -9.68 0.05 -2.77
CA LEU A 19 -8.58 -0.18 -3.68
C LEU A 19 -9.01 0.44 -5.02
N PRO A 20 -8.13 1.22 -5.66
CA PRO A 20 -8.44 1.84 -6.94
C PRO A 20 -8.83 0.76 -7.95
N ASP A 21 -9.74 1.08 -8.88
CA ASP A 21 -10.15 0.15 -9.95
C ASP A 21 -8.95 -0.39 -10.76
N ASP A 22 -7.87 0.39 -10.86
CA ASP A 22 -6.58 -0.01 -11.45
C ASP A 22 -5.72 -0.91 -10.54
N PHE A 23 -6.28 -1.53 -9.51
CA PHE A 23 -5.54 -2.41 -8.61
C PHE A 23 -4.80 -3.55 -9.33
N PRO A 24 -5.39 -4.24 -10.33
CA PRO A 24 -4.68 -5.27 -11.09
C PRO A 24 -3.40 -4.73 -11.76
N ASP A 25 -3.47 -3.55 -12.37
CA ASP A 25 -2.33 -2.87 -13.00
C ASP A 25 -1.27 -2.47 -11.98
N ARG A 26 -1.70 -2.01 -10.80
CA ARG A 26 -0.77 -1.66 -9.70
C ARG A 26 -0.07 -2.88 -9.12
N LEU A 27 -0.77 -3.99 -9.04
CA LEU A 27 -0.19 -5.27 -8.63
C LEU A 27 0.86 -5.73 -9.66
N ALA A 28 0.59 -5.55 -10.95
CA ALA A 28 1.58 -5.80 -12.01
C ALA A 28 2.80 -4.88 -11.89
N ALA A 29 2.61 -3.58 -11.66
CA ALA A 29 3.71 -2.65 -11.44
C ALA A 29 4.56 -3.01 -10.21
N LEU A 30 3.92 -3.45 -9.11
CA LEU A 30 4.63 -3.90 -7.91
C LEU A 30 5.46 -5.16 -8.19
N LYS A 31 4.93 -6.09 -9.00
CA LYS A 31 5.67 -7.26 -9.48
C LYS A 31 6.90 -6.85 -10.29
N GLU A 32 6.76 -5.89 -11.21
CA GLU A 32 7.88 -5.42 -12.03
C GLU A 32 9.00 -4.80 -11.20
N ILE A 33 8.65 -4.04 -10.16
CA ILE A 33 9.63 -3.38 -9.28
C ILE A 33 10.33 -4.40 -8.38
N THR A 34 9.58 -5.37 -7.86
CA THR A 34 10.16 -6.43 -7.01
C THR A 34 10.99 -7.42 -7.82
N GLY A 35 10.80 -7.50 -9.14
CA GLY A 35 11.41 -8.51 -9.99
C GLY A 35 10.94 -9.94 -9.69
N LEU A 36 9.89 -10.09 -8.88
CA LEU A 36 9.38 -11.40 -8.46
C LEU A 36 8.53 -12.03 -9.55
N THR A 37 8.49 -13.36 -9.58
CA THR A 37 7.43 -14.07 -10.32
C THR A 37 6.10 -13.93 -9.57
N TRP A 38 4.99 -14.17 -10.26
CA TRP A 38 3.68 -14.16 -9.60
C TRP A 38 3.59 -15.17 -8.45
N GLU A 39 4.18 -16.35 -8.62
CA GLU A 39 4.27 -17.35 -7.55
C GLU A 39 5.18 -16.91 -6.41
N GLY A 40 6.32 -16.28 -6.71
CA GLY A 40 7.21 -15.71 -5.69
C GLY A 40 6.51 -14.61 -4.88
N MET A 41 5.74 -13.76 -5.56
CA MET A 41 4.93 -12.73 -4.91
C MET A 41 3.83 -13.33 -4.04
N ALA A 42 3.12 -14.36 -4.52
CA ALA A 42 2.13 -15.09 -3.73
C ALA A 42 2.74 -15.69 -2.46
N CYS A 43 3.92 -16.31 -2.59
CA CYS A 43 4.69 -16.87 -1.48
C CYS A 43 5.10 -15.80 -0.48
N CYS A 44 5.61 -14.65 -0.95
CA CYS A 44 6.01 -13.53 -0.07
C CYS A 44 4.83 -12.91 0.70
N ILE A 45 3.65 -12.83 0.09
CA ILE A 45 2.43 -12.30 0.74
C ILE A 45 1.74 -13.38 1.58
N GLY A 46 2.12 -14.66 1.40
CA GLY A 46 1.51 -15.79 2.12
C GLY A 46 0.11 -16.14 1.60
N VAL A 47 -0.16 -15.92 0.31
CA VAL A 47 -1.45 -16.22 -0.33
C VAL A 47 -1.32 -17.28 -1.40
N ASP A 48 -2.44 -17.96 -1.69
CA ASP A 48 -2.47 -18.96 -2.73
C ASP A 48 -2.31 -18.31 -4.12
N PRO A 49 -1.52 -18.91 -5.04
CA PRO A 49 -1.36 -18.38 -6.40
C PRO A 49 -2.70 -18.19 -7.14
N ARG A 50 -3.72 -19.00 -6.82
CA ARG A 50 -5.07 -18.84 -7.40
C ARG A 50 -5.77 -17.60 -6.88
N GLN A 51 -5.59 -17.25 -5.61
CA GLN A 51 -6.13 -15.99 -5.06
C GLN A 51 -5.45 -14.79 -5.74
N LEU A 52 -4.13 -14.84 -5.90
CA LEU A 52 -3.40 -13.79 -6.61
C LEU A 52 -3.87 -13.69 -8.08
N GLN A 53 -4.15 -14.81 -8.74
CA GLN A 53 -4.72 -14.82 -10.08
C GLN A 53 -6.11 -14.18 -10.13
N GLN A 54 -6.97 -14.42 -9.14
CA GLN A 54 -8.28 -13.77 -9.06
C GLN A 54 -8.12 -12.25 -8.95
N TRP A 55 -7.18 -11.76 -8.16
CA TRP A 55 -6.93 -10.32 -8.03
C TRP A 55 -6.48 -9.67 -9.33
N ARG A 56 -5.66 -10.37 -10.09
CA ARG A 56 -5.24 -9.94 -11.44
C ARG A 56 -6.41 -9.84 -12.43
N ASN A 57 -7.50 -10.54 -12.17
CA ASN A 57 -8.71 -10.53 -13.00
C ASN A 57 -9.80 -9.58 -12.43
N GLY A 58 -9.47 -8.72 -11.46
CA GLY A 58 -10.41 -7.79 -10.82
C GLY A 58 -11.05 -8.31 -9.53
N GLY A 59 -10.55 -9.42 -8.99
CA GLY A 59 -10.91 -9.91 -7.66
C GLY A 59 -10.32 -9.05 -6.54
N TRP A 60 -10.91 -9.12 -5.35
CA TRP A 60 -10.54 -8.28 -4.22
C TRP A 60 -9.70 -9.09 -3.20
N PRO A 61 -8.61 -8.53 -2.67
CA PRO A 61 -7.89 -9.15 -1.57
C PRO A 61 -8.72 -9.11 -0.29
N ASN A 62 -8.61 -10.15 0.53
CA ASN A 62 -9.14 -10.09 1.89
C ASN A 62 -8.27 -9.17 2.76
N GLY A 63 -8.78 -8.76 3.93
CA GLY A 63 -8.08 -7.79 4.80
C GLY A 63 -6.68 -8.24 5.23
N GLY A 64 -6.47 -9.54 5.49
CA GLY A 64 -5.16 -10.08 5.87
C GLY A 64 -4.16 -10.06 4.70
N ALA A 65 -4.63 -10.45 3.52
CA ALA A 65 -3.88 -10.38 2.27
C ALA A 65 -3.47 -8.94 1.94
N MET A 66 -4.36 -7.98 2.14
CA MET A 66 -4.08 -6.56 1.90
C MET A 66 -2.95 -6.05 2.80
N LEU A 67 -2.96 -6.41 4.09
CA LEU A 67 -1.89 -6.03 5.02
C LEU A 67 -0.54 -6.63 4.62
N ALA A 68 -0.51 -7.90 4.22
CA ALA A 68 0.72 -8.54 3.74
C ALA A 68 1.25 -7.90 2.44
N LEU A 69 0.33 -7.43 1.58
CA LEU A 69 0.68 -6.73 0.35
C LEU A 69 1.26 -5.33 0.63
N VAL A 70 0.69 -4.62 1.61
CA VAL A 70 1.23 -3.35 2.11
C VAL A 70 2.61 -3.56 2.75
N ASP A 71 2.78 -4.62 3.55
CA ASP A 71 4.08 -4.96 4.16
C ASP A 71 5.14 -5.26 3.10
N LEU A 72 4.80 -6.07 2.09
CA LEU A 72 5.68 -6.32 0.95
C LEU A 72 6.04 -5.02 0.22
N ALA A 73 5.04 -4.18 -0.08
CA ALA A 73 5.25 -2.90 -0.76
C ALA A 73 6.08 -1.91 0.07
N ALA A 74 6.03 -1.99 1.40
CA ALA A 74 6.83 -1.15 2.31
C ALA A 74 8.31 -1.55 2.33
N ARG A 75 8.62 -2.83 2.08
CA ARG A 75 10.01 -3.33 1.98
C ARG A 75 10.68 -2.94 0.66
N VAL A 76 9.91 -2.45 -0.30
CA VAL A 76 10.37 -2.17 -1.66
C VAL A 76 10.42 -0.64 -1.85
N PRO A 77 11.58 -0.07 -2.23
CA PRO A 77 11.66 1.36 -2.47
C PRO A 77 10.70 1.78 -3.60
N GLY A 78 9.73 2.63 -3.27
CA GLY A 78 8.68 3.08 -4.20
C GLY A 78 7.48 2.13 -4.37
N GLY A 79 7.49 0.96 -3.73
CA GLY A 79 6.43 -0.06 -3.85
C GLY A 79 5.07 0.43 -3.31
N LEU A 80 5.06 1.05 -2.15
CA LEU A 80 3.83 1.62 -1.55
C LEU A 80 3.16 2.66 -2.44
N GLY A 81 3.95 3.52 -3.10
CA GLY A 81 3.41 4.56 -3.97
C GLY A 81 2.69 3.98 -5.19
N LYS A 82 3.23 2.89 -5.74
CA LYS A 82 2.61 2.18 -6.86
C LYS A 82 1.35 1.44 -6.44
N LEU A 83 1.38 0.81 -5.27
CA LEU A 83 0.24 0.06 -4.76
C LEU A 83 -0.95 0.96 -4.39
N ILE A 84 -0.70 2.08 -3.71
CA ILE A 84 -1.77 2.91 -3.13
C ILE A 84 -2.15 4.08 -4.07
N GLY A 85 -1.29 4.45 -5.01
CA GLY A 85 -1.58 5.55 -5.94
C GLY A 85 -1.51 6.93 -5.34
N ARG A 86 -1.21 7.01 -4.05
CA ARG A 86 -0.47 8.14 -3.55
C ARG A 86 0.91 8.07 -4.16
N GLU A 87 1.18 8.93 -5.14
CA GLU A 87 2.44 9.65 -5.06
C GLU A 87 2.48 10.18 -3.63
N LEU A 88 3.20 9.46 -2.74
CA LEU A 88 3.72 10.12 -1.57
C LEU A 88 4.45 11.30 -2.16
N LEU A 89 3.88 12.50 -2.01
CA LEU A 89 4.59 13.75 -2.14
C LEU A 89 5.91 13.51 -1.42
N VAL A 90 6.94 13.22 -2.19
CA VAL A 90 8.31 13.26 -1.72
C VAL A 90 8.43 14.70 -1.32
N ILE A 91 8.29 14.98 -0.04
CA ILE A 91 8.75 16.25 0.51
C ILE A 91 10.20 16.23 0.11
N PRO A 92 10.66 17.13 -0.79
CA PRO A 92 12.06 17.15 -1.15
C PRO A 92 12.79 17.36 0.17
N GLN A 93 13.47 16.33 0.67
CA GLN A 93 14.47 16.52 1.70
C GLN A 93 15.51 17.38 1.00
N GLY A 94 15.40 18.69 1.24
CA GLY A 94 16.30 19.69 0.74
C GLY A 94 17.71 19.18 0.97
N GLY A 95 18.42 19.03 -0.14
CA GLY A 95 19.82 18.68 -0.18
C GLY A 95 20.69 19.69 0.60
N PRO A 96 21.99 19.42 0.60
CA PRO A 96 22.89 19.64 1.72
C PRO A 96 23.21 21.13 1.93
N ALA A 97 22.81 21.67 3.08
CA ALA A 97 23.35 22.94 3.56
C ALA A 97 24.61 22.68 4.39
N GLY A 98 25.76 22.85 3.75
CA GLY A 98 26.90 23.52 4.38
C GLY A 98 27.85 22.62 5.16
N GLY A 99 28.83 22.07 4.46
CA GLY A 99 30.14 21.90 5.06
C GLY A 99 30.72 23.26 5.48
N SER A 100 31.27 23.32 6.69
CA SER A 100 32.24 24.32 7.18
C SER A 100 32.90 23.68 8.40
N ARG A 101 34.01 22.93 8.25
CA ARG A 101 35.41 23.40 8.30
C ARG A 101 35.74 24.31 9.50
N GLY A 102 36.68 23.85 10.33
CA GLY A 102 37.44 24.64 11.31
C GLY A 102 37.46 23.95 12.68
N ALA A 103 38.51 23.22 13.07
CA ALA A 103 39.78 23.75 13.62
C ALA A 103 39.55 24.44 14.98
N ALA A 104 40.34 24.28 16.03
CA ALA A 104 41.51 23.49 16.34
C ALA A 104 41.71 23.60 17.87
N ALA A 105 42.52 22.68 18.41
CA ALA A 105 43.46 22.85 19.53
C ALA A 105 42.95 23.39 20.88
#